data_AF-A0A955ZBZ8-F1
#
_entry.id   AF-A0A955ZBZ8-F1
#
_cell.length_a   1.000
_cell.length_b   1.000
_cell.length_c   1.000
_cell.angle_alpha   90.00
_cell.angle_beta   90.00
_cell.angle_gamma   90.00
#
_symmetry.space_group_name_H-M   'P 1'
#
loop_
_entity.id
_entity.type
_entity.pdbx_description
1 polymer ?
#
loop_
_entity_poly.entity_id
_entity_poly.type
_entity_poly.pdbx_seq_one_letter_code
_entity_poly.pdbx_strand_id
1 'polypeptide(L)'
;MSPLLRISACVAIAGSAAACAPSFQAIYEGDSRFERCYALEENPGVPMREKAECWKGWTQRYTYGQTRDRVQYAYARWRALSDVPRLPTDEAMMMAAPGVTPRVSAITAAAPTNAFAPPPKVLGDPEVAIRRVEATPTEASVRSTSLGLNVSSDADDMPSSRCQSTCRGVLATCRSHCGAKATPGAPACDACDDKYKGCMRGCFE
;
A
#
# COMPACT_ATOMS: atom_id res chain seq x y z
N MET A 1 -52.32 -39.65 5.04
CA MET A 1 -51.16 -38.73 4.91
C MET A 1 -50.69 -38.77 3.46
N SER A 2 -50.96 -37.72 2.69
CA SER A 2 -50.80 -37.71 1.23
C SER A 2 -49.33 -37.82 0.82
N PRO A 3 -48.98 -38.69 -0.15
CA PRO A 3 -47.59 -38.89 -0.60
C PRO A 3 -46.97 -37.61 -1.19
N LEU A 4 -47.80 -36.73 -1.75
CA LEU A 4 -47.41 -35.41 -2.27
C LEU A 4 -46.87 -34.47 -1.17
N LEU A 5 -47.40 -34.57 0.05
CA LEU A 5 -46.95 -33.75 1.18
C LEU A 5 -45.55 -34.18 1.67
N ARG A 6 -45.23 -35.48 1.57
CA ARG A 6 -43.93 -36.03 1.95
C ARG A 6 -42.84 -35.69 0.92
N ILE A 7 -43.17 -35.70 -0.37
CA ILE A 7 -42.22 -35.31 -1.43
C ILE A 7 -41.88 -33.83 -1.35
N SER A 8 -42.87 -32.96 -1.11
CA SER A 8 -42.65 -31.52 -0.98
C SER A 8 -41.79 -31.15 0.24
N ALA A 9 -41.97 -31.85 1.37
CA ALA A 9 -41.14 -31.65 2.57
C ALA A 9 -39.67 -32.04 2.36
N CYS A 10 -39.38 -33.15 1.65
CA CYS A 10 -38.01 -33.58 1.38
C CYS A 10 -37.26 -32.62 0.44
N VAL A 11 -37.94 -32.05 -0.56
CA VAL A 11 -37.34 -31.08 -1.50
C VAL A 11 -37.02 -29.76 -0.78
N ALA A 12 -37.87 -29.29 0.14
CA ALA A 12 -37.62 -28.09 0.92
C ALA A 12 -36.42 -28.23 1.87
N ILE A 13 -36.21 -29.41 2.46
CA ILE A 13 -35.06 -29.70 3.34
C ILE A 13 -33.77 -29.83 2.52
N ALA A 14 -33.80 -30.47 1.34
CA ALA A 14 -32.64 -30.58 0.48
C ALA A 14 -32.21 -29.22 -0.14
N GLY A 15 -33.18 -28.35 -0.47
CA GLY A 15 -32.90 -27.03 -1.05
C GLY A 15 -32.22 -26.05 -0.09
N SER A 16 -32.47 -26.16 1.22
CA SER A 16 -31.87 -25.27 2.23
C SER A 16 -30.41 -25.61 2.55
N ALA A 17 -29.99 -26.87 2.38
CA ALA A 17 -28.60 -27.27 2.55
C ALA A 17 -27.66 -26.77 1.42
N ALA A 18 -28.20 -26.55 0.21
CA ALA A 18 -27.42 -26.08 -0.94
C ALA A 18 -27.06 -24.59 -0.89
N ALA A 19 -27.74 -23.79 -0.06
CA ALA A 19 -27.58 -22.33 -0.04
C ALA A 19 -26.30 -21.84 0.70
N CYS A 20 -25.69 -22.67 1.56
CA CYS A 20 -24.50 -22.28 2.33
C CYS A 20 -23.16 -22.68 1.67
N ALA A 21 -23.20 -23.53 0.64
CA ALA A 21 -22.00 -24.10 0.01
C ALA A 21 -21.11 -23.13 -0.81
N PRO A 22 -21.60 -22.09 -1.51
CA PRO A 22 -20.75 -21.32 -2.43
C PRO A 22 -19.64 -20.53 -1.71
N SER A 23 -19.81 -20.23 -0.42
CA SER A 23 -18.81 -19.53 0.39
C SER A 23 -17.55 -20.37 0.64
N PHE A 24 -17.70 -21.64 1.00
CA PHE A 24 -16.57 -22.55 1.27
C PHE A 24 -15.79 -22.89 0.00
N GLN A 25 -16.49 -23.03 -1.13
CA GLN A 25 -15.84 -23.28 -2.42
C GLN A 25 -14.96 -22.10 -2.83
N ALA A 26 -15.39 -20.86 -2.58
CA ALA A 26 -14.60 -19.67 -2.89
C ALA A 26 -13.30 -19.59 -2.05
N ILE A 27 -13.37 -19.93 -0.77
CA ILE A 27 -12.20 -19.94 0.12
C ILE A 27 -11.21 -21.03 -0.31
N TYR A 28 -11.71 -22.25 -0.55
CA TYR A 28 -10.87 -23.38 -0.98
C TYR A 28 -10.20 -23.11 -2.33
N GLU A 29 -10.92 -22.52 -3.29
CA GLU A 29 -10.32 -22.12 -4.55
C GLU A 29 -9.22 -21.08 -4.32
N GLY A 30 -9.46 -20.10 -3.45
CA GLY A 30 -8.45 -19.11 -3.08
C GLY A 30 -7.19 -19.73 -2.49
N ASP A 31 -7.34 -20.69 -1.58
CA ASP A 31 -6.22 -21.41 -0.98
C ASP A 31 -5.43 -22.21 -2.02
N SER A 32 -6.12 -22.98 -2.87
CA SER A 32 -5.48 -23.75 -3.93
C SER A 32 -4.71 -22.85 -4.92
N ARG A 33 -5.28 -21.69 -5.26
CA ARG A 33 -4.63 -20.71 -6.15
C ARG A 33 -3.44 -20.02 -5.49
N PHE A 34 -3.50 -19.79 -4.17
CA PHE A 34 -2.39 -19.24 -3.40
C PHE A 34 -1.18 -20.19 -3.46
N GLU A 35 -1.38 -21.46 -3.09
CA GLU A 35 -0.33 -22.49 -3.12
C GLU A 35 0.22 -22.70 -4.54
N ARG A 36 -0.64 -22.61 -5.56
CA ARG A 36 -0.19 -22.68 -6.95
C ARG A 36 0.73 -21.52 -7.34
N CYS A 37 0.42 -20.29 -6.95
CA CYS A 37 1.32 -19.15 -7.21
C CYS A 37 2.62 -19.27 -6.40
N TYR A 38 2.55 -19.79 -5.18
CA TYR A 38 3.71 -20.07 -4.35
C TYR A 38 4.66 -21.07 -5.03
N ALA A 39 4.15 -22.23 -5.44
CA ALA A 39 4.94 -23.25 -6.14
C ALA A 39 5.47 -22.76 -7.52
N LEU A 40 4.69 -21.92 -8.22
CA LEU A 40 5.15 -21.31 -9.49
C LEU A 40 6.38 -20.41 -9.28
N GLU A 41 6.47 -19.75 -8.13
CA GLU A 41 7.55 -18.83 -7.80
C GLU A 41 8.90 -19.54 -7.58
N GLU A 42 8.85 -20.75 -7.02
CA GLU A 42 10.01 -21.62 -6.82
C GLU A 42 10.57 -22.18 -8.13
N ASN A 43 9.78 -22.20 -9.20
CA ASN A 43 10.22 -22.69 -10.50
C ASN A 43 11.17 -21.66 -11.18
N PRO A 44 12.46 -21.99 -11.39
CA PRO A 44 13.41 -21.07 -12.02
C PRO A 44 13.16 -20.87 -13.51
N GLY A 45 12.43 -21.79 -14.17
CA GLY A 45 12.11 -21.71 -15.60
C GLY A 45 10.98 -20.75 -15.95
N VAL A 46 10.29 -20.19 -14.95
CA VAL A 46 9.16 -19.28 -15.17
C VAL A 46 9.65 -17.83 -15.09
N PRO A 47 9.34 -16.96 -16.08
CA PRO A 47 9.78 -15.57 -16.07
C PRO A 47 9.12 -14.79 -14.93
N MET A 48 9.85 -13.83 -14.36
CA MET A 48 9.38 -13.01 -13.21
C MET A 48 8.04 -12.29 -13.49
N ARG A 49 7.81 -11.88 -14.74
CA ARG A 49 6.54 -11.27 -15.17
C ARG A 49 5.35 -12.21 -14.99
N GLU A 50 5.48 -13.49 -15.31
CA GLU A 50 4.40 -14.47 -15.12
C GLU A 50 4.15 -14.74 -13.63
N LYS A 51 5.22 -14.78 -12.82
CA LYS A 51 5.10 -14.89 -11.36
C LYS A 51 4.34 -13.69 -10.79
N ALA A 52 4.68 -12.47 -11.23
CA ALA A 52 4.01 -11.24 -10.83
C ALA A 52 2.51 -11.26 -11.21
N GLU A 53 2.18 -11.68 -12.43
CA GLU A 53 0.79 -11.78 -12.90
C GLU A 53 0.00 -12.85 -12.15
N CYS A 54 0.62 -13.95 -11.70
CA CYS A 54 -0.04 -14.93 -10.83
C CYS A 54 -0.52 -14.27 -9.53
N TRP A 55 0.37 -13.56 -8.83
CA TRP A 55 0.05 -12.87 -7.59
C TRP A 55 -0.95 -11.73 -7.76
N LYS A 56 -0.83 -10.96 -8.85
CA LYS A 56 -1.81 -9.93 -9.21
C LYS A 56 -3.19 -10.54 -9.45
N GLY A 57 -3.27 -11.59 -10.25
CA GLY A 57 -4.53 -12.28 -10.54
C GLY A 57 -5.14 -12.94 -9.29
N TRP A 58 -4.30 -13.35 -8.33
CA TRP A 58 -4.75 -13.87 -7.04
C TRP A 58 -5.37 -12.77 -6.16
N THR A 59 -4.62 -11.67 -5.94
CA THR A 59 -5.05 -10.54 -5.10
C THR A 59 -6.32 -9.84 -5.61
N GLN A 60 -6.61 -9.92 -6.91
CA GLN A 60 -7.81 -9.32 -7.50
C GLN A 60 -9.09 -10.15 -7.30
N ARG A 61 -8.99 -11.47 -7.13
CA ARG A 61 -10.15 -12.39 -7.23
C ARG A 61 -10.36 -13.27 -6.01
N TYR A 62 -9.31 -13.53 -5.25
CA TYR A 62 -9.31 -14.60 -4.25
C TYR A 62 -9.02 -14.10 -2.83
N THR A 63 -9.20 -12.81 -2.55
CA THR A 63 -8.97 -12.21 -1.21
C THR A 63 -10.11 -12.42 -0.24
N TYR A 64 -11.31 -12.75 -0.73
CA TYR A 64 -12.47 -13.00 0.11
C TYR A 64 -12.25 -14.23 1.01
N GLY A 65 -12.44 -14.07 2.31
CA GLY A 65 -12.26 -15.14 3.30
C GLY A 65 -10.81 -15.55 3.57
N GLN A 66 -9.82 -14.87 2.97
CA GLN A 66 -8.40 -15.11 3.21
C GLN A 66 -7.90 -14.37 4.45
N THR A 67 -6.83 -14.90 5.06
CA THR A 67 -6.18 -14.26 6.19
C THR A 67 -5.46 -12.98 5.75
N ARG A 68 -5.35 -12.00 6.66
CA ARG A 68 -4.70 -10.71 6.37
C ARG A 68 -3.26 -10.90 5.91
N ASP A 69 -2.54 -11.82 6.54
CA ASP A 69 -1.17 -12.22 6.26
C ASP A 69 -1.01 -12.75 4.83
N ARG A 70 -1.89 -13.66 4.37
CA ARG A 70 -1.86 -14.15 2.98
C ARG A 70 -2.09 -13.03 1.96
N VAL A 71 -3.05 -12.16 2.25
CA VAL A 71 -3.34 -11.00 1.39
C VAL A 71 -2.13 -10.06 1.32
N GLN A 72 -1.53 -9.72 2.47
CA GLN A 72 -0.35 -8.86 2.52
C GLN A 72 0.86 -9.50 1.83
N TYR A 73 1.08 -10.79 2.03
CA TYR A 73 2.14 -11.56 1.35
C TYR A 73 1.99 -11.44 -0.16
N ALA A 74 0.82 -11.75 -0.70
CA ALA A 74 0.55 -11.74 -2.14
C ALA A 74 0.73 -10.34 -2.75
N TYR A 75 0.25 -9.29 -2.08
CA TYR A 75 0.47 -7.91 -2.52
C TYR A 75 1.94 -7.53 -2.53
N ALA A 76 2.68 -7.91 -1.49
CA ALA A 76 4.09 -7.58 -1.37
C ALA A 76 4.93 -8.29 -2.44
N ARG A 77 4.65 -9.57 -2.73
CA ARG A 77 5.31 -10.31 -3.82
C ARG A 77 4.97 -9.76 -5.19
N TRP A 78 3.71 -9.43 -5.45
CA TRP A 78 3.33 -8.80 -6.71
C TRP A 78 4.13 -7.50 -6.95
N ARG A 79 4.26 -6.63 -5.94
CA ARG A 79 5.08 -5.40 -6.06
C ARG A 79 6.55 -5.72 -6.29
N ALA A 80 7.15 -6.57 -5.45
CA ALA A 80 8.56 -6.93 -5.56
C ALA A 80 8.89 -7.48 -6.95
N LEU A 81 8.07 -8.39 -7.49
CA LEU A 81 8.27 -9.00 -8.80
C LEU A 81 7.99 -8.03 -9.97
N SER A 82 7.09 -7.07 -9.78
CA SER A 82 6.79 -6.05 -10.80
C SER A 82 7.86 -4.97 -10.90
N ASP A 83 8.62 -4.74 -9.83
CA ASP A 83 9.65 -3.70 -9.76
C ASP A 83 11.02 -4.18 -10.26
N VAL A 84 11.29 -5.50 -10.30
CA VAL A 84 12.56 -6.07 -10.82
C VAL A 84 12.97 -5.53 -12.19
N PRO A 85 12.09 -5.42 -13.20
CA PRO A 85 12.49 -4.89 -14.50
C PRO A 85 12.89 -3.40 -14.48
N ARG A 86 12.50 -2.66 -13.43
CA ARG A 86 12.75 -1.22 -13.29
C ARG A 86 13.97 -0.93 -12.43
N LEU A 87 14.33 -1.84 -11.53
CA LEU A 87 15.45 -1.72 -10.61
C LEU A 87 16.36 -2.95 -10.81
N PRO A 88 17.32 -2.91 -11.75
CA PRO A 88 18.28 -3.99 -11.95
C PRO A 88 19.36 -3.98 -10.86
N THR A 89 19.01 -3.62 -9.63
CA THR A 89 19.92 -3.65 -8.49
C THR A 89 19.81 -5.00 -7.80
N ASP A 90 20.92 -5.46 -7.24
CA ASP A 90 21.00 -6.76 -6.55
C ASP A 90 19.97 -6.85 -5.41
N GLU A 91 19.66 -5.72 -4.77
CA GLU A 91 18.65 -5.63 -3.71
C GLU A 91 17.24 -5.92 -4.21
N ALA A 92 16.86 -5.45 -5.40
CA ALA A 92 15.55 -5.73 -5.97
C ALA A 92 15.39 -7.21 -6.35
N MET A 93 16.47 -7.82 -6.84
CA MET A 93 16.52 -9.26 -7.12
C MET A 93 16.40 -10.08 -5.83
N MET A 94 17.10 -9.68 -4.77
CA MET A 94 17.02 -10.33 -3.45
C MET A 94 15.63 -10.21 -2.84
N MET A 95 14.97 -9.05 -2.97
CA MET A 95 13.60 -8.86 -2.50
C MET A 95 12.56 -9.61 -3.33
N ALA A 96 12.90 -9.97 -4.56
CA ALA A 96 12.10 -10.80 -5.45
C ALA A 96 12.40 -12.31 -5.31
N ALA A 97 13.31 -12.72 -4.41
CA ALA A 97 13.58 -14.14 -4.14
C ALA A 97 12.43 -14.81 -3.36
N PRO A 98 12.10 -16.10 -3.63
CA PRO A 98 11.00 -16.78 -2.98
C PRO A 98 11.04 -16.75 -1.46
N GLY A 99 9.88 -16.56 -0.82
CA GLY A 99 9.74 -16.49 0.64
C GLY A 99 10.25 -15.19 1.28
N VAL A 100 10.85 -14.27 0.51
CA VAL A 100 11.23 -12.94 1.00
C VAL A 100 10.04 -12.01 0.87
N THR A 101 9.47 -11.63 2.02
CA THR A 101 8.57 -10.47 2.10
C THR A 101 9.38 -9.24 2.50
N PRO A 102 9.10 -8.06 1.90
CA PRO A 102 9.59 -6.80 2.44
C PRO A 102 9.25 -6.75 3.93
N ARG A 103 10.26 -6.56 4.79
CA ARG A 103 10.04 -6.36 6.22
C ARG A 103 9.19 -5.11 6.40
N VAL A 104 7.87 -5.27 6.47
CA VAL A 104 6.96 -4.22 6.93
C VAL A 104 7.15 -4.16 8.43
N SER A 105 8.22 -3.47 8.85
CA SER A 105 8.66 -3.25 10.22
C SER A 105 8.74 -4.54 11.05
N ALA A 106 9.95 -4.95 11.43
CA ALA A 106 10.09 -5.91 12.52
C ALA A 106 9.40 -5.31 13.76
N ILE A 107 8.15 -5.69 14.02
CA ILE A 107 7.51 -5.43 15.30
C ILE A 107 8.12 -6.45 16.25
N THR A 108 9.37 -6.20 16.63
CA THR A 108 9.96 -6.82 17.81
C THR A 108 9.10 -6.37 18.98
N ALA A 109 8.34 -7.29 19.55
CA ALA A 109 7.66 -7.04 20.81
C ALA A 109 8.73 -6.55 21.80
N ALA A 110 8.54 -5.36 22.36
CA ALA A 110 9.44 -4.85 23.38
C ALA A 110 9.50 -5.88 24.50
N ALA A 111 10.72 -6.21 24.97
CA ALA A 111 10.92 -7.07 26.12
C ALA A 111 10.04 -6.58 27.29
N PRO A 112 9.46 -7.47 28.12
CA PRO A 112 8.57 -7.08 29.20
C PRO A 112 9.33 -6.14 30.14
N THR A 113 9.03 -4.84 30.05
CA THR A 113 9.55 -3.86 30.99
C THR A 113 8.63 -3.87 32.20
N ASN A 114 9.22 -4.00 33.38
CA ASN A 114 8.52 -3.83 34.65
C ASN A 114 7.68 -2.54 34.61
N ALA A 115 6.46 -2.55 35.15
CA ALA A 115 5.53 -1.42 35.13
C ALA A 115 6.08 -0.11 35.73
N PHE A 116 7.18 -0.18 36.49
CA PHE A 116 7.87 0.97 37.08
C PHE A 116 9.16 1.37 36.34
N ALA A 117 9.52 0.70 35.25
CA ALA A 117 10.68 1.09 34.46
C ALA A 117 10.33 2.33 33.61
N PRO A 118 11.22 3.35 33.55
CA PRO A 118 11.04 4.47 32.64
C PRO A 118 10.94 3.95 31.19
N PRO A 119 10.11 4.57 30.34
CA PRO A 119 9.92 4.12 28.97
C PRO A 119 11.28 4.03 28.26
N PRO A 120 11.55 2.93 27.52
CA PRO A 120 12.80 2.80 26.80
C PRO A 120 12.96 3.98 25.85
N LYS A 121 14.13 4.62 25.89
CA LYS A 121 14.49 5.62 24.88
C LYS A 121 14.50 4.89 23.55
N VAL A 122 13.51 5.16 22.72
CA VAL A 122 13.59 4.86 21.29
C VAL A 122 14.85 5.60 20.82
N LEU A 123 15.88 4.85 20.45
CA LEU A 123 16.92 5.36 19.59
C LEU A 123 16.18 5.80 18.33
N GLY A 124 15.95 7.11 18.24
CA GLY A 124 15.57 7.75 16.99
C GLY A 124 16.57 7.32 15.92
N ASP A 125 16.06 7.25 14.70
CA ASP A 125 16.70 6.80 13.48
C ASP A 125 18.23 6.99 13.43
N PRO A 126 18.96 6.14 12.66
CA PRO A 126 20.18 6.65 12.06
C PRO A 126 19.79 7.90 11.28
N GLU A 127 20.13 9.03 11.88
CA GLU A 127 20.39 10.31 11.25
C GLU A 127 20.94 10.00 9.86
N VAL A 128 20.07 10.10 8.85
CA VAL A 128 20.51 10.35 7.49
C VAL A 128 21.18 11.70 7.61
N ALA A 129 22.48 11.66 7.87
CA ALA A 129 23.39 12.75 7.66
C ALA A 129 23.33 13.05 6.17
N ILE A 130 22.30 13.79 5.75
CA ILE A 130 22.35 14.60 4.55
C ILE A 130 23.44 15.61 4.86
N ARG A 131 24.67 15.23 4.47
CA ARG A 131 25.80 16.12 4.39
C ARG A 131 25.35 17.29 3.52
N ARG A 132 25.05 18.40 4.17
CA ARG A 132 24.87 19.72 3.58
C ARG A 132 26.16 20.01 2.82
N VAL A 133 26.16 19.77 1.51
CA VAL A 133 27.19 20.34 0.63
C VAL A 133 26.89 21.83 0.58
N GLU A 134 27.72 22.56 1.30
CA GLU A 134 27.83 24.01 1.21
C GLU A 134 28.28 24.35 -0.22
N ALA A 135 27.33 24.77 -1.05
CA ALA A 135 27.61 25.27 -2.39
C ALA A 135 27.82 26.79 -2.30
N THR A 136 29.07 27.22 -2.18
CA THR A 136 29.49 28.54 -2.66
C THR A 136 29.45 28.55 -4.20
N PRO A 137 29.12 29.70 -4.82
CA PRO A 137 28.62 29.74 -6.18
C PRO A 137 29.76 29.67 -7.19
N THR A 138 29.69 28.74 -8.14
CA THR A 138 30.44 28.87 -9.39
C THR A 138 29.53 28.52 -10.55
N GLU A 139 29.45 29.43 -11.50
CA GLU A 139 28.64 29.38 -12.71
C GLU A 139 28.86 28.09 -13.51
N ALA A 140 27.76 27.42 -13.86
CA ALA A 140 27.67 26.65 -15.09
C ALA A 140 26.21 26.56 -15.54
N SER A 141 25.89 27.47 -16.46
CA SER A 141 24.69 27.44 -17.31
C SER A 141 24.54 26.08 -18.00
N VAL A 142 23.43 25.38 -17.76
CA VAL A 142 22.92 24.39 -18.70
C VAL A 142 21.42 24.59 -18.87
N ARG A 143 21.07 25.09 -20.07
CA ARG A 143 19.73 25.26 -20.61
C ARG A 143 18.90 23.99 -20.46
N SER A 144 17.73 24.11 -19.83
CA SER A 144 16.64 23.15 -20.01
C SER A 144 16.06 23.34 -21.41
N THR A 145 16.43 22.46 -22.34
CA THR A 145 15.75 22.38 -23.64
C THR A 145 14.42 21.66 -23.44
N SER A 146 13.34 22.42 -23.51
CA SER A 146 11.96 21.94 -23.59
C SER A 146 11.77 21.11 -24.86
N LEU A 147 11.60 19.80 -24.71
CA LEU A 147 10.91 18.97 -25.70
C LEU A 147 9.59 18.55 -25.06
N GLY A 148 8.52 19.19 -25.54
CA GLY A 148 7.16 18.95 -25.09
C GLY A 148 6.75 17.50 -25.30
N LEU A 149 6.50 16.82 -24.19
CA LEU A 149 5.65 15.64 -24.13
C LEU A 149 4.53 15.97 -23.18
N ASN A 150 3.41 16.36 -23.77
CA ASN A 150 2.14 16.62 -23.12
C ASN A 150 1.60 15.27 -22.63
N VAL A 151 2.06 14.81 -21.45
CA VAL A 151 1.45 13.67 -20.77
C VAL A 151 0.26 14.22 -20.00
N SER A 152 -0.89 14.26 -20.69
CA SER A 152 -2.19 14.31 -20.03
C SER A 152 -2.23 13.17 -19.00
N SER A 153 -2.10 13.55 -17.74
CA SER A 153 -2.28 12.66 -16.61
C SER A 153 -3.78 12.50 -16.40
N ASP A 154 -4.42 11.68 -17.24
CA ASP A 154 -5.68 11.02 -16.89
C ASP A 154 -5.34 9.85 -15.96
N ALA A 155 -4.85 10.20 -14.77
CA ALA A 155 -4.93 9.33 -13.62
C ALA A 155 -6.35 9.47 -13.11
N ASP A 156 -7.12 8.39 -13.21
CA ASP A 156 -8.45 8.23 -12.64
C ASP A 156 -8.66 9.10 -11.40
N ASP A 157 -9.61 10.02 -11.56
CA ASP A 157 -9.91 11.10 -10.65
C ASP A 157 -10.57 10.55 -9.39
N MET A 158 -9.75 10.01 -8.49
CA MET A 158 -10.19 9.75 -7.13
C MET A 158 -10.61 11.10 -6.53
N PRO A 159 -11.84 11.27 -6.01
CA PRO A 159 -12.32 12.58 -5.52
C PRO A 159 -11.39 13.20 -4.47
N SER A 160 -10.66 12.35 -3.74
CA SER A 160 -9.68 12.77 -2.75
C SER A 160 -8.41 13.41 -3.35
N SER A 161 -8.02 13.12 -4.59
CA SER A 161 -6.79 13.67 -5.20
C SER A 161 -6.95 15.14 -5.59
N ARG A 162 -8.09 15.52 -6.19
CA ARG A 162 -8.46 16.92 -6.48
C ARG A 162 -8.74 17.72 -5.21
N CYS A 163 -9.35 17.11 -4.21
CA CYS A 163 -9.57 17.78 -2.92
C CYS A 163 -8.23 18.09 -2.23
N GLN A 164 -7.32 17.11 -2.20
CA GLN A 164 -5.98 17.29 -1.63
C GLN A 164 -5.16 18.37 -2.34
N SER A 165 -5.17 18.42 -3.68
CA SER A 165 -4.43 19.42 -4.45
C SER A 165 -4.97 20.83 -4.19
N THR A 166 -6.29 20.97 -4.07
CA THR A 166 -6.96 22.23 -3.73
C THR A 166 -6.57 22.71 -2.33
N CYS A 167 -6.64 21.84 -1.31
CA CYS A 167 -6.23 22.17 0.05
C CYS A 167 -4.75 22.57 0.14
N ARG A 168 -3.87 21.88 -0.61
CA ARG A 168 -2.44 22.23 -0.69
C ARG A 168 -2.21 23.59 -1.34
N GLY A 169 -2.96 23.92 -2.39
CA GLY A 169 -2.91 25.25 -3.02
C GLY A 169 -3.25 26.37 -2.06
N VAL A 170 -4.32 26.20 -1.27
CA VAL A 170 -4.72 27.17 -0.23
C VAL A 170 -3.65 27.33 0.86
N LEU A 171 -3.04 26.22 1.28
CA LEU A 171 -1.95 26.25 2.26
C LEU A 171 -0.72 27.01 1.72
N ALA A 172 -0.32 26.76 0.48
CA ALA A 172 0.83 27.41 -0.14
C ALA A 172 0.63 28.94 -0.25
N THR A 173 -0.57 29.38 -0.64
CA THR A 173 -0.95 30.79 -0.67
C THR A 173 -1.01 31.39 0.74
N CYS A 174 -1.49 30.65 1.74
CA CYS A 174 -1.49 31.15 3.12
C CYS A 174 -0.06 31.34 3.65
N ARG A 175 0.83 30.39 3.34
CA ARG A 175 2.25 30.43 3.74
C ARG A 175 3.08 31.44 2.95
N SER A 176 2.69 31.84 1.74
CA SER A 176 3.42 32.89 1.01
C SER A 176 3.32 34.27 1.69
N HIS A 177 2.30 34.46 2.53
CA HIS A 177 2.11 35.66 3.34
C HIS A 177 2.71 35.54 4.76
N CYS A 178 3.23 34.38 5.13
CA CYS A 178 4.05 34.23 6.32
C CYS A 178 5.41 34.89 6.07
N GLY A 179 5.70 35.98 6.76
CA GLY A 179 6.98 36.67 6.62
C GLY A 179 8.18 35.74 6.81
N ALA A 180 9.28 35.99 6.09
CA ALA A 180 10.51 35.18 6.06
C ALA A 180 11.25 35.03 7.41
N LYS A 181 10.71 35.60 8.50
CA LYS A 181 11.17 35.42 9.89
C LYS A 181 10.26 34.47 10.70
N ALA A 182 9.41 33.69 10.04
CA ALA A 182 8.67 32.63 10.69
C ALA A 182 9.64 31.47 11.00
N THR A 183 10.11 31.39 12.24
CA THR A 183 10.61 30.15 12.80
C THR A 183 9.53 29.07 12.71
N PRO A 184 9.86 27.78 12.57
CA PRO A 184 8.89 26.70 12.73
C PRO A 184 8.14 26.89 14.06
N GLY A 185 6.80 27.00 14.02
CA GLY A 185 5.97 27.29 15.19
C GLY A 185 5.70 28.79 15.48
N ALA A 186 5.85 29.67 14.48
CA ALA A 186 5.33 31.03 14.59
C ALA A 186 3.78 31.00 14.48
N PRO A 187 3.05 31.65 15.40
CA PRO A 187 1.59 31.53 15.50
C PRO A 187 0.86 32.01 14.25
N ALA A 188 1.49 32.87 13.44
CA ALA A 188 0.95 33.36 12.17
C ALA A 188 0.85 32.26 11.11
N CYS A 189 1.70 31.23 11.15
CA CYS A 189 1.71 30.15 10.16
C CYS A 189 1.02 28.88 10.66
N ASP A 190 0.92 28.69 11.98
CA ASP A 190 0.15 27.59 12.58
C ASP A 190 -1.35 27.70 12.22
N ALA A 191 -1.87 28.92 12.12
CA ALA A 191 -3.23 29.16 11.64
C ALA A 191 -3.47 28.70 10.19
N CYS A 192 -2.44 28.70 9.34
CA CYS A 192 -2.52 28.14 7.99
C CYS A 192 -2.59 26.61 8.03
N ASP A 193 -1.85 25.99 8.95
CA ASP A 193 -1.83 24.53 9.12
C ASP A 193 -3.15 24.01 9.69
N ASP A 194 -3.77 24.74 10.60
CA ASP A 194 -5.10 24.37 11.13
C ASP A 194 -6.20 24.49 10.06
N LYS A 195 -6.13 25.52 9.19
CA LYS A 195 -7.02 25.63 8.02
C LYS A 195 -6.81 24.49 7.04
N TYR A 196 -5.55 24.09 6.79
CA TYR A 196 -5.24 22.94 5.95
C TYR A 196 -5.80 21.63 6.54
N LYS A 197 -5.62 21.40 7.85
CA LYS A 197 -6.20 20.24 8.53
C LYS A 197 -7.72 20.22 8.44
N GLY A 198 -8.38 21.37 8.60
CA GLY A 198 -9.84 21.49 8.42
C GLY A 198 -10.27 21.15 7.00
N CYS A 199 -9.60 21.71 5.99
CA CYS A 199 -9.84 21.41 4.57
C CYS A 199 -9.69 19.91 4.26
N MET A 200 -8.62 19.29 4.79
CA MET A 200 -8.35 17.87 4.58
C MET A 200 -9.38 16.95 5.24
N ARG A 201 -10.03 17.35 6.35
CA ARG A 201 -11.11 16.54 6.95
C ARG A 201 -12.30 16.44 6.00
N GLY A 202 -12.72 17.56 5.40
CA GLY A 202 -13.82 17.57 4.42
C GLY A 202 -13.53 16.83 3.11
N CYS A 203 -12.26 16.46 2.84
CA CYS A 203 -11.91 15.61 1.70
C CYS A 203 -12.23 14.12 1.90
N PHE A 204 -12.48 13.71 3.14
CA PHE A 204 -12.72 12.31 3.51
C PHE A 204 -14.05 12.11 4.26
N GLU A 205 -14.89 13.15 4.33
CA GLU A 205 -16.28 13.08 4.79
C GLU A 205 -17.24 12.74 3.64
#